data_AF-A0A8D8HDV7-F1
#
_entry.id   AF-A0A8D8HDV7-F1
#
_cell.length_a   1.000
_cell.length_b   1.000
_cell.length_c   1.000
_cell.angle_alpha   90.00
_cell.angle_beta   90.00
_cell.angle_gamma   90.00
#
_symmetry.space_group_name_H-M   'P 1'
#
loop_
_entity.id
_entity.type
_entity.pdbx_description
1 polymer ?
#
loop_
_entity_poly.entity_id
_entity_poly.type
_entity_poly.pdbx_seq_one_letter_code
_entity_poly.pdbx_strand_id
1 'polypeptide(L)'
;RPVPVPSLRWRSSSRPRTPVPARAGAIAPLEVIIPAQNTGLGPEKTSFFQALSIPTKISKGTIEIINDVPILKPGDKVGASEATLLNMLNISPFSYGLQIEQVYDSGSIFSPEILDIKPEDLRAKFQAGVANLAAVSLEIGYPTLASVPHSIANGFRNLLAIAAVTEVEFKEAETVKEFIKDPSKFAAVAAPAAAAASAAPAAAAKEEKKEESESEDDDMGFGLFD
;
A
#
# COMPACT_ATOMS: atom_id res chain seq x y z
N ARG A 1 0.66 -11.56 32.27
CA ARG A 1 -0.14 -11.30 31.05
C ARG A 1 0.46 -10.08 30.37
N PRO A 2 1.02 -10.18 29.14
CA PRO A 2 1.59 -9.02 28.49
C PRO A 2 0.46 -8.03 28.19
N VAL A 3 0.60 -6.80 28.69
CA VAL A 3 -0.37 -5.73 28.45
C VAL A 3 -0.25 -5.35 26.97
N PRO A 4 -1.31 -5.42 26.17
CA PRO A 4 -1.24 -5.07 24.75
C PRO A 4 -0.86 -3.60 24.61
N VAL A 5 0.13 -3.35 23.77
CA VAL A 5 0.67 -2.02 23.44
C VAL A 5 -0.49 -1.08 23.08
N PRO A 6 -0.50 0.19 23.56
CA PRO A 6 -1.58 1.15 23.28
C PRO A 6 -1.96 1.26 21.80
N SER A 7 -0.98 1.14 20.90
CA SER A 7 -1.19 1.16 19.45
C SER A 7 -1.97 -0.04 18.90
N LEU A 8 -1.90 -1.22 19.55
CA LEU A 8 -2.66 -2.41 19.18
C LEU A 8 -4.11 -2.31 19.66
N ARG A 9 -4.33 -1.73 20.86
CA ARG A 9 -5.67 -1.44 21.39
C ARG A 9 -6.38 -0.33 20.58
N TRP A 10 -5.63 0.68 20.15
CA TRP A 10 -6.13 1.72 19.27
C TRP A 10 -6.53 1.15 17.90
N ARG A 11 -5.72 0.26 17.33
CA ARG A 11 -6.04 -0.44 16.07
C ARG A 11 -7.25 -1.36 16.18
N SER A 12 -7.56 -1.93 17.35
CA SER A 12 -8.75 -2.77 17.51
C SER A 12 -10.01 -1.94 17.74
N SER A 13 -9.92 -0.78 18.40
CA SER A 13 -11.07 0.10 18.65
C SER A 13 -11.48 0.94 17.44
N SER A 14 -10.56 1.27 16.53
CA SER A 14 -10.86 2.04 15.30
C SER A 14 -11.42 1.20 14.15
N ARG A 15 -11.45 -0.14 14.29
CA ARG A 15 -11.80 -1.08 13.21
C ARG A 15 -13.29 -1.28 12.90
N PRO A 16 -14.24 -1.31 13.85
CA PRO A 16 -15.63 -1.50 13.46
C PRO A 16 -16.22 -0.15 13.01
N ARG A 17 -16.03 0.17 11.73
CA ARG A 17 -16.83 1.17 11.05
C ARG A 17 -18.11 0.50 10.58
N THR A 18 -19.26 0.98 11.03
CA THR A 18 -20.56 0.44 10.60
C THR A 18 -21.00 1.17 9.33
N PRO A 19 -21.34 0.43 8.26
CA PRO A 19 -21.96 1.04 7.10
C PRO A 19 -23.37 1.49 7.48
N VAL A 20 -23.72 2.72 7.12
CA VAL A 20 -24.99 3.35 7.46
C VAL A 20 -25.62 3.93 6.19
N PRO A 21 -26.95 3.78 6.05
CA PRO A 21 -27.69 4.42 4.97
C PRO A 21 -27.57 5.95 5.00
N ALA A 22 -27.60 6.58 3.83
CA ALA A 22 -27.65 8.04 3.75
C ALA A 22 -28.95 8.55 4.40
N ARG A 23 -28.84 9.49 5.34
CA ARG A 23 -30.00 10.11 5.99
C ARG A 23 -30.47 11.31 5.17
N ALA A 24 -31.77 11.42 4.94
CA ALA A 24 -32.36 12.57 4.27
C ALA A 24 -32.04 13.87 5.05
N GLY A 25 -31.53 14.88 4.36
CA GLY A 25 -31.12 16.16 4.93
C GLY A 25 -29.75 16.20 5.58
N ALA A 26 -29.01 15.08 5.63
CA ALA A 26 -27.62 15.06 6.05
C ALA A 26 -26.72 15.67 4.95
N ILE A 27 -25.56 16.20 5.35
CA ILE A 27 -24.53 16.68 4.42
C ILE A 27 -23.68 15.48 4.01
N ALA A 28 -23.43 15.29 2.72
CA ALA A 28 -22.60 14.22 2.20
C ALA A 28 -21.10 14.49 2.51
N PRO A 29 -20.42 13.65 3.30
CA PRO A 29 -18.98 13.78 3.56
C PRO A 29 -18.10 13.26 2.42
N LEU A 30 -18.65 12.38 1.57
CA LEU A 30 -17.96 11.76 0.43
C LEU A 30 -18.88 11.80 -0.79
N GLU A 31 -18.27 11.74 -1.97
CA GLU A 31 -19.01 11.59 -3.23
C GLU A 31 -19.70 10.22 -3.28
N VAL A 32 -20.96 10.21 -3.71
CA VAL A 32 -21.76 8.98 -3.82
C VAL A 32 -22.06 8.69 -5.28
N ILE A 33 -21.55 7.56 -5.77
CA ILE A 33 -21.70 7.07 -7.13
C ILE A 33 -22.57 5.82 -7.10
N ILE A 34 -23.57 5.75 -7.98
CA ILE A 34 -24.33 4.51 -8.20
C ILE A 34 -23.74 3.78 -9.40
N PRO A 35 -23.31 2.52 -9.23
CA PRO A 35 -22.80 1.72 -10.34
C PRO A 35 -23.91 1.25 -11.27
N ALA A 36 -23.58 1.04 -12.54
CA ALA A 36 -24.42 0.42 -13.55
C ALA A 36 -24.70 -1.03 -13.17
N GLN A 37 -25.93 -1.29 -12.72
CA GLN A 37 -26.35 -2.60 -12.24
C GLN A 37 -27.85 -2.79 -12.45
N ASN A 38 -28.28 -4.05 -12.59
CA ASN A 38 -29.69 -4.40 -12.54
C ASN A 38 -30.20 -4.27 -11.09
N THR A 39 -31.18 -3.40 -10.88
CA THR A 39 -31.69 -3.04 -9.54
C THR A 39 -32.67 -4.06 -8.97
N GLY A 40 -33.22 -4.96 -9.81
CA GLY A 40 -34.24 -5.94 -9.38
C GLY A 40 -35.59 -5.32 -9.00
N LEU A 41 -35.74 -3.99 -9.14
CA LEU A 41 -37.00 -3.29 -8.89
C LEU A 41 -37.92 -3.41 -10.11
N GLY A 42 -39.22 -3.57 -9.85
CA GLY A 42 -40.25 -3.58 -10.88
C GLY A 42 -40.44 -2.21 -11.54
N PRO A 43 -41.10 -2.15 -12.71
CA PRO A 43 -41.22 -0.94 -13.53
C PRO A 43 -42.06 0.17 -12.88
N GLU A 44 -42.82 -0.14 -11.82
CA GLU A 44 -43.63 0.82 -11.07
C GLU A 44 -42.81 1.97 -10.45
N LYS A 45 -41.56 1.71 -10.09
CA LYS A 45 -40.68 2.68 -9.40
C LYS A 45 -39.73 3.41 -10.36
N THR A 46 -39.94 3.32 -11.67
CA THR A 46 -39.11 3.99 -12.70
C THR A 46 -39.13 5.52 -12.58
N SER A 47 -40.22 6.10 -12.07
CA SER A 47 -40.37 7.54 -11.88
C SER A 47 -39.32 8.15 -10.94
N PHE A 48 -38.83 7.40 -9.95
CA PHE A 48 -37.81 7.88 -9.02
C PHE A 48 -36.44 8.06 -9.69
N PHE A 49 -36.07 7.16 -10.61
CA PHE A 49 -34.81 7.24 -11.35
C PHE A 49 -34.85 8.36 -12.39
N GLN A 50 -36.02 8.58 -13.02
CA GLN A 50 -36.23 9.68 -13.96
C GLN A 50 -36.19 11.05 -13.27
N ALA A 51 -36.80 11.18 -12.09
CA ALA A 51 -36.80 12.42 -11.31
C ALA A 51 -35.39 12.85 -10.87
N LEU A 52 -34.48 11.89 -10.68
CA LEU A 52 -33.08 12.11 -10.30
C LEU A 52 -32.14 12.16 -11.51
N SER A 53 -32.68 12.18 -12.74
CA SER A 53 -31.92 12.21 -13.99
C SER A 53 -30.93 11.04 -14.15
N ILE A 54 -31.27 9.87 -13.61
CA ILE A 54 -30.46 8.64 -13.74
C ILE A 54 -30.93 7.87 -15.00
N PRO A 55 -30.06 7.66 -16.00
CA PRO A 55 -30.43 6.93 -17.22
C PRO A 55 -30.61 5.45 -16.91
N THR A 56 -31.85 4.98 -17.02
CA THR A 56 -32.24 3.59 -16.77
C THR A 56 -33.00 3.00 -17.96
N LYS A 57 -32.87 1.69 -18.17
CA LYS A 57 -33.56 0.92 -19.21
C LYS A 57 -34.32 -0.23 -18.56
N ILE A 58 -35.53 -0.51 -19.04
CA ILE A 58 -36.31 -1.66 -18.58
C ILE A 58 -35.83 -2.88 -19.38
N SER A 59 -35.17 -3.81 -18.71
CA SER A 59 -34.70 -5.08 -19.27
C SER A 59 -35.42 -6.22 -18.57
N LYS A 60 -36.13 -7.07 -19.33
CA LYS A 60 -36.80 -8.28 -18.81
C LYS A 60 -37.73 -8.03 -17.60
N GLY A 61 -38.39 -6.87 -17.54
CA GLY A 61 -39.32 -6.52 -16.47
C GLY A 61 -38.69 -5.95 -15.19
N THR A 62 -37.37 -5.75 -15.16
CA THR A 62 -36.65 -5.05 -14.08
C THR A 62 -35.91 -3.82 -14.58
N ILE A 63 -35.65 -2.86 -13.70
CA ILE A 63 -34.95 -1.61 -14.04
C ILE A 63 -33.43 -1.82 -13.99
N GLU A 64 -32.74 -1.54 -15.10
CA GLU A 64 -31.29 -1.64 -15.24
C GLU A 64 -30.69 -0.23 -15.41
N ILE A 65 -29.65 0.07 -14.63
CA ILE A 65 -28.90 1.34 -14.73
C ILE A 65 -27.86 1.20 -15.83
N ILE A 66 -27.86 2.12 -16.80
CA ILE A 66 -27.02 2.02 -18.01
C ILE A 66 -25.58 2.45 -17.72
N ASN A 67 -25.42 3.56 -16.99
CA ASN A 67 -24.13 4.20 -16.74
C ASN A 67 -23.98 4.54 -15.26
N ASP A 68 -22.73 4.55 -14.79
CA ASP A 68 -22.38 5.07 -13.47
C ASP A 68 -22.66 6.58 -13.42
N VAL A 69 -23.45 7.01 -12.44
CA VAL A 69 -23.78 8.44 -12.27
C VAL A 69 -23.47 8.87 -10.83
N PRO A 70 -22.66 9.94 -10.64
CA PRO A 70 -22.49 10.57 -9.34
C PRO A 70 -23.74 11.37 -8.98
N ILE A 71 -24.38 11.06 -7.85
CA ILE A 71 -25.61 11.73 -7.40
C ILE A 71 -25.29 12.86 -6.43
N LEU A 72 -24.32 12.64 -5.54
CA LEU A 72 -23.98 13.57 -4.47
C LEU A 72 -22.51 13.96 -4.54
N LYS A 73 -22.24 15.26 -4.53
CA LYS A 73 -20.89 15.81 -4.32
C LYS A 73 -20.63 16.03 -2.83
N PRO A 74 -19.36 16.07 -2.40
CA PRO A 74 -19.03 16.42 -1.02
C PRO A 74 -19.58 17.81 -0.68
N GLY A 75 -20.37 17.89 0.40
CA GLY A 75 -20.99 19.13 0.88
C GLY A 75 -22.45 19.34 0.48
N ASP A 76 -22.98 18.55 -0.46
CA ASP A 76 -24.39 18.64 -0.85
C ASP A 76 -25.30 17.97 0.18
N LYS A 77 -26.53 18.49 0.30
CA LYS A 77 -27.55 17.91 1.17
C LYS A 77 -28.23 16.75 0.47
N VAL A 78 -28.31 15.61 1.16
CA VAL A 78 -28.98 14.42 0.63
C VAL A 78 -30.49 14.65 0.54
N GLY A 79 -31.06 14.55 -0.67
CA GLY A 79 -32.49 14.60 -0.88
C GLY A 79 -33.23 13.39 -0.30
N ALA A 80 -34.51 13.55 0.05
CA ALA A 80 -35.31 12.44 0.56
C ALA A 80 -35.51 11.30 -0.47
N SER A 81 -35.64 11.66 -1.75
CA SER A 81 -35.71 10.73 -2.88
C SER A 81 -34.41 9.96 -3.11
N GLU A 82 -33.26 10.62 -2.93
CA GLU A 82 -31.93 10.02 -3.11
C GLU A 82 -31.60 9.04 -1.97
N ALA A 83 -31.86 9.45 -0.73
CA ALA A 83 -31.66 8.60 0.45
C ALA A 83 -32.51 7.32 0.38
N THR A 84 -33.78 7.45 -0.01
CA THR A 84 -34.69 6.29 -0.13
C THR A 84 -34.28 5.37 -1.26
N LEU A 85 -33.82 5.91 -2.40
CA LEU A 85 -33.31 5.11 -3.51
C LEU A 85 -32.04 4.34 -3.10
N LEU A 86 -31.06 4.99 -2.46
CA LEU A 86 -29.84 4.34 -1.99
C LEU A 86 -30.14 3.22 -0.99
N ASN A 87 -31.13 3.42 -0.12
CA ASN A 87 -31.60 2.39 0.82
C ASN A 87 -32.26 1.21 0.09
N MET A 88 -33.05 1.47 -0.95
CA MET A 88 -33.68 0.41 -1.76
C MET A 88 -32.67 -0.39 -2.57
N LEU A 89 -31.56 0.23 -2.99
CA LEU A 89 -30.45 -0.45 -3.66
C LEU A 89 -29.49 -1.15 -2.68
N ASN A 90 -29.75 -1.08 -1.37
CA ASN A 90 -28.87 -1.58 -0.31
C ASN A 90 -27.45 -0.98 -0.36
N ILE A 91 -27.30 0.22 -0.91
CA ILE A 91 -26.04 0.95 -0.95
C ILE A 91 -26.00 1.86 0.27
N SER A 92 -25.08 1.60 1.19
CA SER A 92 -24.83 2.41 2.39
C SER A 92 -23.51 3.17 2.22
N PRO A 93 -23.55 4.38 1.63
CA PRO A 93 -22.33 5.06 1.18
C PRO A 93 -21.50 5.66 2.33
N PHE A 94 -22.08 5.80 3.53
CA PHE A 94 -21.41 6.42 4.66
C PHE A 94 -21.06 5.38 5.72
N SER A 95 -19.80 5.33 6.12
CA SER A 95 -19.37 4.55 7.26
C SER A 95 -19.18 5.46 8.46
N TYR A 96 -19.94 5.25 9.53
CA TYR A 96 -19.68 5.92 10.81
C TYR A 96 -18.79 5.04 11.68
N GLY A 97 -17.86 5.68 12.38
CA GLY A 97 -17.01 5.03 13.37
C GLY A 97 -16.70 6.02 14.48
N LEU A 98 -16.30 5.52 15.64
CA LEU A 98 -15.81 6.37 16.71
C LEU A 98 -14.46 6.96 16.28
N GLN A 99 -14.40 8.29 16.15
CA GLN A 99 -13.15 9.02 16.02
C GLN A 99 -12.65 9.35 17.43
N ILE A 100 -11.42 8.95 17.73
CA ILE A 100 -10.77 9.25 19.00
C ILE A 100 -9.99 10.54 18.81
N GLU A 101 -10.37 11.61 19.53
CA GLU A 101 -9.70 12.91 19.42
C GLU A 101 -8.36 12.94 20.17
N GLN A 102 -8.31 12.38 21.38
CA GLN A 102 -7.12 12.34 22.21
C GLN A 102 -7.06 11.05 23.02
N VAL A 103 -5.85 10.52 23.17
CA VAL A 103 -5.57 9.37 24.02
C VAL A 103 -4.64 9.81 25.14
N TYR A 104 -5.06 9.63 26.38
CA TYR A 104 -4.19 9.81 27.53
C TYR A 104 -3.56 8.48 27.91
N ASP A 105 -2.24 8.43 27.94
CA ASP A 105 -1.49 7.29 28.47
C ASP A 105 -0.28 7.77 29.28
N SER A 106 -0.16 7.25 30.50
CA SER A 106 1.00 7.39 31.38
C SER A 106 1.52 8.83 31.56
N GLY A 107 0.63 9.82 31.67
CA GLY A 107 1.00 11.23 31.88
C GLY A 107 1.21 12.05 30.61
N SER A 108 1.10 11.43 29.44
CA SER A 108 1.21 12.08 28.13
C SER A 108 -0.11 12.02 27.35
N ILE A 109 -0.42 13.11 26.64
CA ILE A 109 -1.58 13.21 25.75
C ILE A 109 -1.08 12.98 24.33
N PHE A 110 -1.60 11.93 23.68
CA PHE A 110 -1.29 11.58 22.30
C PHE A 110 -2.43 12.00 21.37
N SER A 111 -2.09 12.71 20.30
CA SER A 111 -2.98 12.87 19.16
C SER A 111 -3.01 11.58 18.33
N PRO A 112 -4.14 11.28 17.65
CA PRO A 112 -4.29 10.07 16.85
C PRO A 112 -3.24 9.94 15.74
N GLU A 113 -2.75 11.07 15.19
CA GLU A 113 -1.72 11.09 14.15
C GLU A 113 -0.40 10.44 14.58
N ILE A 114 -0.02 10.57 15.86
CA ILE A 114 1.22 9.99 16.40
C ILE A 114 1.06 8.47 16.62
N LEU A 115 -0.16 8.01 16.89
CA LEU A 115 -0.47 6.60 17.14
C LEU A 115 -0.49 5.75 15.86
N ASP A 116 -0.64 6.39 14.70
CA ASP A 116 -0.71 5.75 13.38
C ASP A 116 0.66 5.47 12.74
N ILE A 117 1.77 5.85 13.39
CA ILE A 117 3.11 5.65 12.84
C ILE A 117 3.38 4.16 12.62
N LYS A 118 3.72 3.80 11.39
CA LYS A 118 4.12 2.43 11.03
C LYS A 118 5.60 2.20 11.36
N PRO A 119 6.00 0.95 11.69
CA PRO A 119 7.41 0.63 11.90
C PRO A 119 8.27 0.84 10.64
N GLU A 120 7.67 0.84 9.46
CA GLU A 120 8.33 1.14 8.18
C GLU A 120 8.81 2.59 8.12
N ASP A 121 7.99 3.54 8.53
CA ASP A 121 8.35 4.97 8.55
C ASP A 121 9.50 5.25 9.51
N LEU A 122 9.55 4.52 10.63
CA LEU A 122 10.65 4.60 11.59
C LEU A 122 11.96 4.06 11.00
N ARG A 123 11.89 2.96 10.24
CA ARG A 123 13.07 2.40 9.56
C ARG A 123 13.59 3.35 8.49
N ALA A 124 12.72 3.95 7.69
CA ALA A 124 13.12 4.89 6.65
C ALA A 124 13.82 6.12 7.24
N LYS A 125 13.26 6.72 8.30
CA LYS A 125 13.87 7.86 9.01
C LYS A 125 15.20 7.48 9.66
N PHE A 126 15.28 6.28 10.24
CA PHE A 126 16.52 5.77 10.83
C PHE A 126 17.62 5.57 9.78
N GLN A 127 17.29 4.94 8.64
CA GLN A 127 18.23 4.75 7.52
C GLN A 127 18.72 6.09 6.95
N ALA A 128 17.82 7.06 6.79
CA ALA A 128 18.20 8.42 6.37
C ALA A 128 19.17 9.08 7.37
N GLY A 129 18.94 8.89 8.68
CA GLY A 129 19.85 9.37 9.72
C GLY A 129 21.25 8.73 9.64
N VAL A 130 21.30 7.40 9.44
CA VAL A 130 22.58 6.67 9.27
C VAL A 130 23.31 7.13 8.01
N ALA A 131 22.60 7.35 6.90
CA ALA A 131 23.19 7.83 5.66
C ALA A 131 23.78 9.25 5.82
N ASN A 132 23.09 10.15 6.51
CA ASN A 132 23.58 11.49 6.79
C ASN A 132 24.82 11.47 7.70
N LEU A 133 24.82 10.62 8.74
CA LEU A 133 25.99 10.43 9.59
C LEU A 133 27.19 9.87 8.79
N ALA A 134 26.95 8.89 7.93
CA ALA A 134 27.96 8.35 7.04
C ALA A 134 28.53 9.42 6.11
N ALA A 135 27.68 10.29 5.52
CA ALA A 135 28.13 11.39 4.67
C ALA A 135 29.02 12.39 5.43
N VAL A 136 28.59 12.86 6.61
CA VAL A 136 29.35 13.80 7.44
C VAL A 136 30.69 13.20 7.88
N SER A 137 30.71 11.93 8.27
CA SER A 137 31.94 11.26 8.69
C SER A 137 32.93 11.02 7.54
N LEU A 138 32.45 10.88 6.30
CA LEU A 138 33.30 10.84 5.11
C LEU A 138 33.94 12.19 4.80
N GLU A 139 33.19 13.29 4.91
CA GLU A 139 33.71 14.64 4.67
C GLU A 139 34.77 15.05 5.69
N ILE A 140 34.56 14.69 6.97
CA ILE A 140 35.51 14.97 8.05
C ILE A 140 36.74 14.03 7.96
N GLY A 141 36.66 12.94 7.20
CA GLY A 141 37.74 11.95 7.08
C GLY A 141 37.92 11.11 8.34
N TYR A 142 36.91 11.04 9.21
CA TYR A 142 36.97 10.27 10.45
C TYR A 142 36.39 8.86 10.23
N PRO A 143 37.19 7.79 10.39
CA PRO A 143 36.72 6.42 10.16
C PRO A 143 35.80 5.96 11.31
N THR A 144 34.52 5.78 11.00
CA THR A 144 33.51 5.15 11.84
C THR A 144 33.06 3.84 11.20
N LEU A 145 32.44 2.93 11.96
CA LEU A 145 31.96 1.64 11.41
C LEU A 145 31.07 1.80 10.17
N ALA A 146 30.32 2.90 10.07
CA ALA A 146 29.49 3.22 8.91
C ALA A 146 30.30 3.84 7.75
N SER A 147 31.35 4.62 8.01
CA SER A 147 32.12 5.31 6.96
C SER A 147 33.26 4.50 6.37
N VAL A 148 33.87 3.56 7.12
CA VAL A 148 34.98 2.71 6.64
C VAL A 148 34.69 2.02 5.29
N PRO A 149 33.56 1.32 5.09
CA PRO A 149 33.29 0.68 3.80
C PRO A 149 33.13 1.71 2.67
N HIS A 150 32.59 2.88 2.98
CA HIS A 150 32.37 3.94 1.99
C HIS A 150 33.69 4.66 1.62
N SER A 151 34.61 4.83 2.57
CA SER A 151 35.95 5.38 2.32
C SER A 151 36.77 4.50 1.39
N ILE A 152 36.75 3.18 1.61
CA ILE A 152 37.46 2.21 0.75
C ILE A 152 36.85 2.18 -0.65
N ALA A 153 35.51 2.15 -0.74
CA ALA A 153 34.82 2.17 -2.03
C ALA A 153 35.07 3.46 -2.82
N ASN A 154 35.10 4.62 -2.17
CA ASN A 154 35.42 5.89 -2.82
C ASN A 154 36.89 5.94 -3.28
N GLY A 155 37.82 5.45 -2.46
CA GLY A 155 39.22 5.30 -2.86
C GLY A 155 39.36 4.42 -4.10
N PHE A 156 38.66 3.29 -4.15
CA PHE A 156 38.65 2.39 -5.29
C PHE A 156 38.02 3.04 -6.54
N ARG A 157 36.90 3.76 -6.41
CA ARG A 157 36.30 4.52 -7.53
C ARG A 157 37.24 5.58 -8.09
N ASN A 158 37.98 6.28 -7.23
CA ASN A 158 38.93 7.30 -7.67
C ASN A 158 40.11 6.67 -8.43
N LEU A 159 40.64 5.53 -7.96
CA LEU A 159 41.68 4.78 -8.67
C LEU A 159 41.17 4.23 -10.02
N LEU A 160 39.94 3.72 -10.07
CA LEU A 160 39.31 3.28 -11.31
C LEU A 160 39.08 4.44 -12.29
N ALA A 161 38.66 5.62 -11.81
CA ALA A 161 38.51 6.80 -12.65
C ALA A 161 39.85 7.25 -13.26
N ILE A 162 40.93 7.20 -12.49
CA ILE A 162 42.29 7.49 -12.98
C ILE A 162 42.74 6.43 -13.98
N ALA A 163 42.48 5.14 -13.71
CA ALA A 163 42.81 4.02 -14.61
C ALA A 163 41.91 3.92 -15.86
N ALA A 164 40.78 4.60 -15.89
CA ALA A 164 39.96 4.76 -17.09
C ALA A 164 40.52 5.83 -18.03
N VAL A 165 41.11 6.88 -17.47
CA VAL A 165 41.74 7.99 -18.24
C VAL A 165 43.18 7.65 -18.64
N THR A 166 43.90 6.90 -17.81
CA THR A 166 45.26 6.45 -18.08
C THR A 166 45.24 4.99 -18.53
N GLU A 167 45.99 4.62 -19.56
CA GLU A 167 46.02 3.26 -20.11
C GLU A 167 46.69 2.21 -19.20
N VAL A 168 46.74 2.45 -17.88
CA VAL A 168 47.37 1.54 -16.90
C VAL A 168 46.48 0.32 -16.71
N GLU A 169 47.05 -0.88 -16.86
CA GLU A 169 46.35 -2.15 -16.70
C GLU A 169 46.47 -2.66 -15.26
N PHE A 170 45.32 -2.93 -14.63
CA PHE A 170 45.20 -3.55 -13.31
C PHE A 170 44.14 -4.65 -13.41
N LYS A 171 44.34 -5.77 -12.71
CA LYS A 171 43.42 -6.93 -12.74
C LYS A 171 41.95 -6.57 -12.45
N GLU A 172 41.70 -5.54 -11.64
CA GLU A 172 40.35 -5.07 -11.33
C GLU A 172 39.88 -3.93 -12.26
N ALA A 173 40.81 -3.23 -12.93
CA ALA A 173 40.53 -2.19 -13.92
C ALA A 173 40.22 -2.74 -15.32
N GLU A 174 40.59 -3.99 -15.62
CA GLU A 174 40.20 -4.72 -16.82
C GLU A 174 38.67 -4.81 -16.94
N THR A 175 37.98 -5.11 -15.84
CA THR A 175 36.51 -5.17 -15.80
C THR A 175 35.88 -3.83 -16.20
N VAL A 176 36.43 -2.70 -15.72
CA VAL A 176 35.93 -1.36 -16.05
C VAL A 176 36.23 -0.98 -17.50
N LYS A 177 37.38 -1.40 -18.05
CA LYS A 177 37.69 -1.21 -19.47
C LYS A 177 36.79 -2.05 -20.38
N GLU A 178 36.38 -3.25 -19.96
CA GLU A 178 35.35 -4.05 -20.66
C GLU A 178 33.98 -3.38 -20.60
N PHE A 179 33.61 -2.79 -19.47
CA PHE A 179 32.36 -2.03 -19.33
C PHE A 179 32.33 -0.71 -20.12
N ILE A 180 33.48 -0.07 -20.32
CA ILE A 180 33.60 1.15 -21.15
C ILE A 180 33.63 0.81 -22.64
N LYS A 181 34.19 -0.36 -23.02
CA LYS A 181 34.23 -0.83 -24.42
C LYS A 181 32.90 -1.42 -24.88
N ASP A 182 32.14 -2.07 -23.97
CA ASP A 182 30.81 -2.64 -24.25
C ASP A 182 29.71 -1.97 -23.36
N PRO A 183 29.16 -0.81 -23.76
CA PRO A 183 28.10 -0.13 -23.01
C PRO A 183 26.77 -0.92 -22.90
N SER A 184 26.61 -2.00 -23.66
CA SER A 184 25.44 -2.89 -23.65
C SER A 184 25.40 -3.82 -22.42
N LYS A 185 26.54 -4.15 -21.81
CA LYS A 185 26.60 -4.99 -20.60
C LYS A 185 26.24 -4.23 -19.33
N PHE A 186 26.44 -2.90 -19.30
CA PHE A 186 25.94 -2.02 -18.23
C PHE A 186 24.40 -1.96 -18.25
N ALA A 187 23.79 -1.92 -19.43
CA ALA A 187 22.34 -1.96 -19.59
C ALA A 187 21.75 -3.32 -19.18
N ALA A 188 22.43 -4.44 -19.44
CA ALA A 188 21.98 -5.77 -19.05
C ALA A 188 22.04 -6.03 -17.53
N VAL A 189 22.96 -5.37 -16.80
CA VAL A 189 23.05 -5.45 -15.32
C VAL A 189 22.24 -4.36 -14.62
N ALA A 190 21.92 -3.25 -15.29
CA ALA A 190 20.96 -2.25 -14.80
C ALA A 190 19.49 -2.62 -15.11
N ALA A 191 19.24 -3.47 -16.11
CA ALA A 191 17.90 -3.94 -16.47
C ALA A 191 17.14 -4.69 -15.35
N PRO A 192 17.75 -5.50 -14.45
CA PRO A 192 17.01 -6.08 -13.34
C PRO A 192 16.69 -5.03 -12.24
N ALA A 193 17.46 -3.93 -12.14
CA ALA A 193 17.21 -2.88 -11.15
C ALA A 193 16.12 -1.89 -11.61
N ALA A 194 15.97 -1.67 -12.92
CA ALA A 194 14.87 -0.86 -13.47
C ALA A 194 13.55 -1.65 -13.60
N ALA A 195 13.60 -2.98 -13.76
CA ALA A 195 12.40 -3.82 -13.79
C ALA A 195 11.83 -4.16 -12.39
N ALA A 196 12.60 -4.00 -11.32
CA ALA A 196 12.14 -4.23 -9.94
C ALA A 196 11.47 -2.99 -9.30
N ALA A 197 11.47 -1.83 -9.97
CA ALA A 197 10.91 -0.58 -9.44
C ALA A 197 9.46 -0.29 -9.87
N SER A 198 8.82 -1.16 -10.66
CA SER A 198 7.44 -0.97 -11.15
C SER A 198 6.42 -2.03 -10.73
N ALA A 199 6.68 -2.83 -9.70
CA ALA A 199 5.67 -3.75 -9.20
C ALA A 199 5.72 -3.93 -7.68
N ALA A 200 4.86 -3.19 -6.98
CA ALA A 200 4.34 -3.57 -5.67
C ALA A 200 2.86 -3.16 -5.61
N PRO A 201 2.02 -3.76 -4.76
CA PRO A 201 1.68 -5.18 -4.69
C PRO A 201 0.14 -5.38 -4.75
N ALA A 202 -0.33 -6.50 -5.28
CA ALA A 202 -1.72 -6.94 -5.10
C ALA A 202 -1.72 -8.42 -4.68
N ALA A 203 -2.43 -8.68 -3.59
CA ALA A 203 -2.40 -9.89 -2.79
C ALA A 203 -3.27 -11.03 -3.36
N ALA A 204 -2.77 -12.26 -3.15
CA ALA A 204 -3.47 -13.46 -2.69
C ALA A 204 -4.91 -13.76 -3.17
N ALA A 205 -5.09 -14.89 -3.89
CA ALA A 205 -6.06 -15.94 -3.56
C ALA A 205 -5.88 -17.21 -4.42
N LYS A 206 -5.66 -18.36 -3.74
CA LYS A 206 -6.27 -19.71 -3.95
C LYS A 206 -6.06 -20.44 -5.29
N GLU A 207 -5.93 -21.76 -5.40
CA GLU A 207 -5.82 -22.94 -4.51
C GLU A 207 -5.63 -24.16 -5.47
N GLU A 208 -5.03 -25.26 -4.98
CA GLU A 208 -5.23 -26.68 -5.37
C GLU A 208 -4.74 -27.29 -6.71
N LYS A 209 -3.69 -28.13 -6.58
CA LYS A 209 -3.56 -29.54 -7.02
C LYS A 209 -2.17 -30.01 -6.55
N LYS A 210 -1.92 -30.97 -5.65
CA LYS A 210 -2.47 -32.31 -5.36
C LYS A 210 -2.33 -33.29 -6.54
N GLU A 211 -1.20 -34.00 -6.57
CA GLU A 211 -0.94 -35.39 -7.03
C GLU A 211 0.59 -35.60 -6.95
N GLU A 212 1.05 -36.32 -5.93
CA GLU A 212 1.58 -37.70 -6.00
C GLU A 212 3.05 -37.77 -6.47
N SER A 213 3.95 -37.96 -5.49
CA SER A 213 5.11 -38.85 -5.64
C SER A 213 5.39 -39.49 -4.29
N GLU A 214 4.83 -40.68 -4.13
CA GLU A 214 5.10 -41.68 -3.11
C GLU A 214 6.47 -42.34 -3.32
N SER A 215 6.94 -43.05 -2.30
CA SER A 215 8.13 -43.93 -2.17
C SER A 215 9.36 -43.25 -1.53
N GLU A 216 9.51 -43.35 -0.20
CA GLU A 216 10.14 -44.46 0.56
C GLU A 216 11.63 -44.17 0.80
N ASP A 217 11.99 -43.82 2.04
CA ASP A 217 13.23 -44.31 2.67
C ASP A 217 13.17 -44.12 4.20
N ASP A 218 13.05 -45.28 4.86
CA ASP A 218 13.60 -45.69 6.15
C ASP A 218 13.25 -44.94 7.46
N ASP A 219 12.22 -45.47 8.11
CA ASP A 219 12.30 -46.09 9.45
C ASP A 219 13.69 -46.02 10.14
N MET A 220 13.94 -44.94 10.89
CA MET A 220 14.77 -45.00 12.09
C MET A 220 14.10 -44.25 13.24
N GLY A 221 13.24 -44.98 13.93
CA GLY A 221 12.72 -44.59 15.23
C GLY A 221 13.84 -44.35 16.24
N PHE A 222 13.91 -43.13 16.76
CA PHE A 222 14.52 -42.88 18.06
C PHE A 222 13.72 -41.78 18.78
N GLY A 223 12.71 -42.21 19.53
CA GLY A 223 12.11 -41.38 20.55
C GLY A 223 13.12 -41.15 21.66
N LEU A 224 13.57 -39.91 21.82
CA LEU A 224 14.20 -39.49 23.06
C LEU A 224 13.99 -37.99 23.24
N PHE A 225 13.03 -37.68 24.11
CA PHE A 225 13.04 -36.48 24.93
C PHE A 225 14.46 -36.27 25.49
N ASP A 226 15.20 -35.38 24.85
CA ASP A 226 15.97 -34.30 25.46
C ASP A 226 15.45 -32.99 24.85
#